data_AF-A0A2N5EKY9-F1
#
_entry.id   AF-A0A2N5EKY9-F1
#
_cell.length_a   1.000
_cell.length_b   1.000
_cell.length_c   1.000
_cell.angle_alpha   90.00
_cell.angle_beta   90.00
_cell.angle_gamma   90.00
#
_symmetry.space_group_name_H-M   'P 1'
#
loop_
_entity.id
_entity.type
_entity.pdbx_description
1 polymer ?
#
loop_
_entity_poly.entity_id
_entity_poly.type
_entity_poly.pdbx_seq_one_letter_code
_entity_poly.pdbx_strand_id
1 'polypeptide(L)'
;MFQPTFSPSPAYSPHNRRENISPAPTANIVLHNERVSLAIIIPSLLPGGHDVRIMGGLSGHISARDDAIFAVVQQMVAWIEHNLDERLSVEKISQKSGYSVWHFQRKFVQFTGLNVYEYVRIRRVISAAFALTRTRKKILEIAVENGFSCQTAFTRTLRKMTRLTPGQMRRQFTGHDQGLIHFIGALLHPANNREESASFL
;
A
#
# COMPACT_ATOMS: atom_id res chain seq x y z
N MET A 1 40.44 4.32 -38.87
CA MET A 1 39.00 3.99 -38.77
C MET A 1 38.70 3.74 -37.30
N PHE A 2 38.34 4.78 -36.55
CA PHE A 2 38.03 4.69 -35.11
C PHE A 2 36.54 4.45 -34.93
N GLN A 3 36.15 3.35 -34.31
CA GLN A 3 34.78 3.17 -33.81
C GLN A 3 34.70 3.76 -32.40
N PRO A 4 33.72 4.63 -32.09
CA PRO A 4 33.54 5.11 -30.73
C PRO A 4 32.93 3.99 -29.88
N THR A 5 33.70 3.50 -28.92
CA THR A 5 33.20 2.66 -27.83
C THR A 5 32.26 3.51 -26.96
N PHE A 6 30.96 3.38 -27.18
CA PHE A 6 29.97 3.85 -26.21
C PHE A 6 30.09 2.97 -24.96
N SER A 7 30.82 3.44 -23.95
CA SER A 7 30.67 2.94 -22.59
C SER A 7 29.21 3.13 -22.18
N PRO A 8 28.50 2.09 -21.71
CA PRO A 8 27.20 2.30 -21.10
C PRO A 8 27.41 3.18 -19.87
N SER A 9 26.87 4.40 -19.93
CA SER A 9 26.69 5.28 -18.78
C SER A 9 26.10 4.45 -17.63
N PRO A 10 26.62 4.55 -16.39
CA PRO A 10 26.15 3.70 -15.30
C PRO A 10 24.64 3.89 -15.17
N ALA A 11 23.92 2.81 -15.48
CA ALA A 11 22.47 2.77 -15.39
C ALA A 11 22.09 3.27 -14.00
N TYR A 12 21.24 4.29 -13.99
CA TYR A 12 20.61 4.83 -12.79
C TYR A 12 19.98 3.66 -12.02
N SER A 13 20.66 3.18 -10.97
CA SER A 13 20.15 2.15 -10.06
C SER A 13 19.12 2.81 -9.12
N PRO A 14 17.82 2.53 -9.24
CA PRO A 14 16.80 3.19 -8.43
C PRO A 14 16.71 2.62 -7.00
N HIS A 15 17.54 1.62 -6.64
CA HIS A 15 17.36 0.82 -5.45
C HIS A 15 17.75 1.48 -4.10
N ASN A 16 18.36 2.68 -4.09
CA ASN A 16 18.92 3.25 -2.86
C ASN A 16 18.23 4.50 -2.28
N ARG A 17 16.93 4.72 -2.53
CA ARG A 17 16.22 5.91 -2.02
C ARG A 17 15.46 5.72 -0.69
N ARG A 18 15.43 4.51 -0.12
CA ARG A 18 14.75 4.23 1.17
C ARG A 18 15.67 4.24 2.40
N GLU A 19 16.90 4.75 2.31
CA GLU A 19 17.86 4.75 3.43
C GLU A 19 17.56 5.78 4.55
N ASN A 20 16.47 6.56 4.48
CA ASN A 20 16.21 7.59 5.51
C ASN A 20 14.72 7.80 5.81
N ILE A 21 13.92 6.72 5.77
CA ILE A 21 12.48 6.78 5.96
C ILE A 21 12.13 6.01 7.22
N SER A 22 11.68 6.73 8.25
CA SER A 22 10.81 6.19 9.31
C SER A 22 9.94 5.08 8.72
N PRO A 23 9.97 3.83 9.23
CA PRO A 23 9.44 2.68 8.51
C PRO A 23 8.01 2.97 8.06
N ALA A 24 7.77 2.87 6.75
CA ALA A 24 6.44 3.09 6.19
C ALA A 24 5.52 1.95 6.65
N PRO A 25 4.21 2.19 6.79
CA PRO A 25 3.28 1.10 7.02
C PRO A 25 3.45 0.06 5.91
N THR A 26 3.46 -1.23 6.26
CA THR A 26 3.56 -2.35 5.30
C THR A 26 2.28 -3.16 5.28
N ALA A 27 2.16 -4.09 4.35
CA ALA A 27 1.03 -5.00 4.26
C ALA A 27 1.47 -6.45 4.07
N ASN A 28 0.70 -7.36 4.63
CA ASN A 28 0.83 -8.78 4.36
C ASN A 28 -0.54 -9.48 4.42
N ILE A 29 -0.56 -10.73 4.00
CA ILE A 29 -1.75 -11.57 4.08
C ILE A 29 -1.54 -12.58 5.21
N VAL A 30 -2.53 -12.67 6.09
CA VAL A 30 -2.55 -13.53 7.28
C VAL A 30 -3.56 -14.65 7.07
N LEU A 31 -3.18 -15.85 7.50
CA LEU A 31 -4.06 -16.99 7.58
C LEU A 31 -4.43 -17.24 9.05
N HIS A 32 -5.72 -17.28 9.36
CA HIS A 32 -6.22 -17.59 10.69
C HIS A 32 -7.50 -18.44 10.58
N ASN A 33 -7.49 -19.65 11.16
CA ASN A 33 -8.61 -20.61 11.10
C ASN A 33 -9.14 -20.82 9.67
N GLU A 34 -8.25 -21.13 8.72
CA GLU A 34 -8.58 -21.32 7.28
C GLU A 34 -9.18 -20.10 6.57
N ARG A 35 -9.17 -18.93 7.23
CA ARG A 35 -9.62 -17.66 6.66
C ARG A 35 -8.43 -16.77 6.39
N VAL A 36 -8.48 -16.11 5.24
CA VAL A 36 -7.41 -15.23 4.80
C VAL A 36 -7.81 -13.78 5.07
N SER A 37 -6.88 -12.95 5.54
CA SER A 37 -7.11 -11.52 5.72
C SER A 37 -5.90 -10.71 5.30
N LEU A 38 -6.14 -9.61 4.60
CA LEU A 38 -5.14 -8.57 4.45
C LEU A 38 -4.89 -7.92 5.81
N ALA A 39 -3.64 -7.63 6.16
CA ALA A 39 -3.30 -6.86 7.34
C ALA A 39 -2.33 -5.74 6.99
N ILE A 40 -2.56 -4.56 7.55
CA ILE A 40 -1.64 -3.44 7.51
C ILE A 40 -0.89 -3.37 8.83
N ILE A 41 0.43 -3.29 8.74
CA ILE A 41 1.32 -3.20 9.89
C ILE A 41 1.83 -1.76 9.91
N ILE A 42 1.45 -1.01 10.94
CA ILE A 42 1.97 0.32 11.21
C ILE A 42 3.12 0.14 12.21
N PRO A 43 4.36 0.42 11.81
CA PRO A 43 5.50 0.20 12.66
C PRO A 43 5.50 1.17 13.85
N SER A 44 5.93 0.69 15.01
CA SER A 44 6.10 1.55 16.17
C SER A 44 7.28 2.49 16.00
N LEU A 45 7.09 3.76 16.38
CA LEU A 45 8.14 4.78 16.35
C LEU A 45 8.91 4.90 17.66
N LEU A 46 8.43 4.23 18.72
CA LEU A 46 9.06 4.24 20.04
C LEU A 46 9.91 2.98 20.20
N PRO A 47 11.15 3.10 20.72
CA PRO A 47 11.95 1.94 21.11
C PRO A 47 11.17 1.07 22.10
N GLY A 48 10.97 -0.21 21.77
CA GLY A 48 10.19 -1.16 22.58
C GLY A 48 8.66 -1.05 22.42
N GLY A 49 8.16 -0.17 21.56
CA GLY A 49 6.75 -0.12 21.21
C GLY A 49 6.35 -1.28 20.28
N HIS A 50 5.08 -1.67 20.35
CA HIS A 50 4.54 -2.73 19.51
C HIS A 50 3.99 -2.17 18.20
N ASP A 51 4.25 -2.87 17.09
CA ASP A 51 3.63 -2.56 15.81
C ASP A 51 2.11 -2.73 15.90
N VAL A 52 1.39 -1.79 15.31
CA VAL A 52 -0.08 -1.85 15.28
C VAL A 52 -0.50 -2.61 14.03
N ARG A 53 -1.19 -3.73 14.24
CA ARG A 53 -1.76 -4.52 13.15
C ARG A 53 -3.23 -4.19 12.96
N ILE A 54 -3.55 -3.66 11.79
CA ILE A 54 -4.92 -3.39 11.35
C ILE A 54 -5.29 -4.51 10.38
N MET A 55 -6.16 -5.42 10.83
CA MET A 55 -6.74 -6.43 9.96
C MET A 55 -7.73 -5.74 9.03
N GLY A 56 -7.69 -6.05 7.74
CA GLY A 56 -8.80 -5.82 6.83
C GLY A 56 -9.87 -6.90 7.02
N GLY A 57 -11.00 -6.74 6.34
CA GLY A 57 -12.09 -7.70 6.40
C GLY A 57 -11.65 -9.14 6.11
N LEU A 58 -12.35 -10.11 6.68
CA LEU A 58 -12.13 -11.53 6.40
C LEU A 58 -12.33 -11.78 4.90
N SER A 59 -11.23 -12.03 4.20
CA SER A 59 -11.22 -12.53 2.83
C SER A 59 -11.44 -14.05 2.85
N GLY A 60 -11.69 -14.64 1.69
CA GLY A 60 -12.31 -15.96 1.56
C GLY A 60 -11.58 -17.10 2.26
N HIS A 61 -12.22 -18.27 2.27
CA HIS A 61 -11.57 -19.51 2.71
C HIS A 61 -10.44 -19.91 1.75
N ILE A 62 -9.39 -20.49 2.31
CA ILE A 62 -8.33 -21.16 1.56
C ILE A 62 -8.54 -22.67 1.66
N SER A 63 -8.40 -23.38 0.54
CA SER A 63 -8.38 -24.84 0.51
C SER A 63 -6.94 -25.34 0.35
N ALA A 64 -6.64 -26.58 0.73
CA ALA A 64 -5.30 -27.17 0.55
C ALA A 64 -4.81 -27.16 -0.92
N ARG A 65 -5.73 -27.06 -1.89
CA ARG A 65 -5.38 -26.94 -3.32
C ARG A 65 -4.85 -25.56 -3.70
N ASP A 66 -5.03 -24.57 -2.83
CA ASP A 66 -4.67 -23.18 -3.06
C ASP A 66 -3.30 -22.81 -2.46
N ASP A 67 -2.64 -23.72 -1.74
CA ASP A 67 -1.40 -23.43 -0.99
C ASP A 67 -0.29 -22.83 -1.88
N ALA A 68 -0.06 -23.42 -3.06
CA ALA A 68 0.97 -22.95 -3.99
C ALA A 68 0.67 -21.53 -4.49
N ILE A 69 -0.56 -21.26 -4.91
CA ILE A 69 -0.94 -19.94 -5.41
C ILE A 69 -1.05 -18.91 -4.29
N PHE A 70 -1.42 -19.34 -3.08
CA PHE A 70 -1.45 -18.47 -1.90
C PHE A 70 -0.04 -17.98 -1.55
N ALA A 71 0.96 -18.87 -1.53
CA ALA A 71 2.35 -18.49 -1.34
C ALA A 71 2.82 -17.50 -2.41
N VAL A 72 2.41 -17.69 -3.67
CA VAL A 72 2.72 -16.75 -4.76
C VAL A 72 2.03 -15.40 -4.55
N VAL A 73 0.77 -15.36 -4.13
CA VAL A 73 0.07 -14.10 -3.85
C VAL A 73 0.71 -13.37 -2.67
N GLN A 74 1.13 -14.07 -1.61
CA GLN A 74 1.90 -13.49 -0.51
C GLN A 74 3.21 -12.86 -0.99
N GLN A 75 3.96 -13.56 -1.85
CA GLN A 75 5.19 -13.03 -2.45
C GLN A 75 4.91 -11.81 -3.33
N MET A 76 3.83 -11.82 -4.10
CA MET A 76 3.46 -10.67 -4.95
C MET A 76 3.01 -9.48 -4.11
N VAL A 77 2.30 -9.69 -3.01
CA VAL A 77 1.99 -8.63 -2.03
C VAL A 77 3.26 -8.02 -1.48
N ALA A 78 4.20 -8.84 -0.97
CA ALA A 78 5.47 -8.36 -0.48
C ALA A 78 6.24 -7.59 -1.57
N TRP A 79 6.28 -8.11 -2.79
CA TRP A 79 6.93 -7.44 -3.91
C TRP A 79 6.28 -6.09 -4.23
N ILE A 80 4.94 -6.01 -4.28
CA ILE A 80 4.24 -4.74 -4.50
C ILE A 80 4.60 -3.71 -3.43
N GLU A 81 4.64 -4.10 -2.15
CA GLU A 81 4.99 -3.20 -1.03
C GLU A 81 6.40 -2.59 -1.17
N HIS A 82 7.34 -3.34 -1.73
CA HIS A 82 8.69 -2.85 -2.04
C HIS A 82 8.75 -1.95 -3.28
N ASN A 83 7.72 -1.95 -4.13
CA ASN A 83 7.70 -1.27 -5.44
C ASN A 83 6.52 -0.28 -5.58
N LEU A 84 5.93 0.18 -4.47
CA LEU A 84 4.78 1.10 -4.47
C LEU A 84 5.05 2.42 -5.19
N ASP A 85 6.31 2.86 -5.24
CA ASP A 85 6.78 4.08 -5.90
C ASP A 85 6.94 3.93 -7.42
N GLU A 86 6.92 2.72 -7.95
CA GLU A 86 7.07 2.46 -9.40
C GLU A 86 5.75 2.49 -10.16
N ARG A 87 5.79 2.55 -11.50
CA ARG A 87 4.60 2.24 -12.31
C ARG A 87 4.34 0.72 -12.29
N LEU A 88 3.33 0.31 -11.53
CA LEU A 88 2.87 -1.07 -11.45
C LEU A 88 1.67 -1.28 -12.39
N SER A 89 1.74 -2.31 -13.22
CA SER A 89 0.62 -2.80 -14.03
C SER A 89 0.26 -4.22 -13.60
N VAL A 90 -1.00 -4.61 -13.82
CA VAL A 90 -1.48 -5.95 -13.48
C VAL A 90 -0.73 -7.00 -14.29
N GLU A 91 -0.40 -6.70 -15.54
CA GLU A 91 0.35 -7.54 -16.46
C GLU A 91 1.76 -7.81 -15.91
N LYS A 92 2.48 -6.76 -15.47
CA LYS A 92 3.82 -6.90 -14.86
C LYS A 92 3.78 -7.80 -13.63
N ILE A 93 2.77 -7.62 -12.77
CA ILE A 93 2.62 -8.41 -11.53
C ILE A 93 2.27 -9.87 -11.86
N SER A 94 1.38 -10.09 -12.81
CA SER A 94 0.92 -11.43 -13.20
C SER A 94 2.00 -12.21 -13.94
N GLN A 95 2.78 -11.55 -14.81
CA GLN A 95 3.95 -12.15 -15.46
C GLN A 95 4.98 -12.61 -14.42
N LYS A 96 5.21 -11.80 -13.38
CA LYS A 96 6.13 -12.16 -12.28
C LYS A 96 5.60 -13.31 -11.42
N SER A 97 4.28 -13.47 -11.31
CA SER A 97 3.66 -14.54 -10.52
C SER A 97 3.69 -15.90 -11.22
N GLY A 98 3.94 -15.93 -12.53
CA GLY A 98 3.91 -17.16 -13.34
C GLY A 98 2.49 -17.64 -13.70
N TYR A 99 1.45 -16.87 -13.36
CA TYR A 99 0.06 -17.17 -13.68
C TYR A 99 -0.51 -16.23 -14.74
N SER A 100 -1.56 -16.70 -15.42
CA SER A 100 -2.33 -15.81 -16.29
C SER A 100 -2.96 -14.66 -15.49
N VAL A 101 -3.12 -13.50 -16.13
CA VAL A 101 -3.70 -12.29 -15.51
C VAL A 101 -5.03 -12.59 -14.84
N TRP A 102 -5.92 -13.33 -15.54
CA TRP A 102 -7.24 -13.68 -15.02
C TRP A 102 -7.16 -14.56 -13.76
N HIS A 103 -6.33 -15.61 -13.79
CA HIS A 103 -6.23 -16.53 -12.66
C HIS A 103 -5.60 -15.85 -11.44
N PHE A 104 -4.53 -15.09 -11.67
CA PHE A 104 -3.87 -14.32 -10.63
C PHE A 104 -4.81 -13.29 -10.00
N GLN A 105 -5.50 -12.46 -10.79
CA GLN A 105 -6.43 -11.46 -10.27
C GLN A 105 -7.55 -12.11 -9.45
N ARG A 106 -8.13 -13.21 -9.92
CA ARG A 106 -9.21 -13.91 -9.20
C ARG A 106 -8.74 -14.39 -7.84
N LYS A 107 -7.54 -15.00 -7.76
CA LYS A 107 -6.96 -15.46 -6.48
C LYS A 107 -6.50 -14.31 -5.60
N PHE A 108 -5.94 -13.24 -6.18
CA PHE A 108 -5.57 -12.04 -5.46
C PHE A 108 -6.79 -11.41 -4.76
N VAL A 109 -7.92 -11.28 -5.46
CA VAL A 109 -9.19 -10.81 -4.86
C VAL A 109 -9.68 -11.78 -3.80
N GLN A 110 -9.64 -13.09 -4.04
CA GLN A 110 -10.05 -14.10 -3.05
C GLN A 110 -9.29 -13.95 -1.73
N PHE A 111 -7.98 -13.67 -1.78
CA PHE A 111 -7.11 -13.62 -0.61
C PHE A 111 -6.98 -12.23 0.02
N THR A 112 -7.15 -11.15 -0.74
CA THR A 112 -6.97 -9.78 -0.24
C THR A 112 -8.27 -8.98 -0.13
N GLY A 113 -9.36 -9.47 -0.74
CA GLY A 113 -10.63 -8.75 -0.85
C GLY A 113 -10.61 -7.58 -1.84
N LEU A 114 -9.46 -7.30 -2.47
CA LEU A 114 -9.24 -6.16 -3.35
C LEU A 114 -8.69 -6.64 -4.68
N ASN A 115 -9.03 -5.96 -5.78
CA ASN A 115 -8.23 -6.18 -6.99
C ASN A 115 -6.86 -5.49 -6.86
N VAL A 116 -5.91 -5.91 -7.70
CA VAL A 116 -4.53 -5.44 -7.66
C VAL A 116 -4.43 -3.91 -7.75
N TYR A 117 -5.26 -3.28 -8.59
CA TYR A 117 -5.25 -1.83 -8.78
C TYR A 117 -5.77 -1.08 -7.56
N GLU A 118 -6.84 -1.58 -6.94
CA GLU A 118 -7.39 -1.05 -5.69
C GLU A 118 -6.38 -1.18 -4.56
N TYR A 119 -5.77 -2.36 -4.44
CA TYR A 119 -4.73 -2.64 -3.45
C TYR A 119 -3.59 -1.63 -3.56
N VAL A 120 -2.95 -1.51 -4.75
CA VAL A 120 -1.85 -0.56 -4.97
C VAL A 120 -2.28 0.87 -4.62
N ARG A 121 -3.47 1.30 -5.02
CA ARG A 121 -3.96 2.66 -4.74
C ARG A 121 -4.19 2.91 -3.26
N ILE A 122 -4.83 1.99 -2.55
CA ILE A 122 -5.06 2.09 -1.10
C ILE A 122 -3.73 2.15 -0.37
N ARG A 123 -2.78 1.27 -0.73
CA ARG A 123 -1.44 1.22 -0.11
C ARG A 123 -0.65 2.51 -0.32
N ARG A 124 -0.66 3.06 -1.53
CA ARG A 124 -0.05 4.38 -1.81
C ARG A 124 -0.68 5.50 -0.99
N VAL A 125 -2.01 5.49 -0.83
CA VAL A 125 -2.71 6.49 -0.03
C VAL A 125 -2.37 6.35 1.46
N ILE A 126 -2.35 5.14 2.01
CA ILE A 126 -1.99 4.89 3.41
C ILE A 126 -0.55 5.35 3.68
N SER A 127 0.39 4.97 2.80
CA SER A 127 1.80 5.36 2.92
C SER A 127 1.98 6.88 2.82
N ALA A 128 1.33 7.52 1.85
CA ALA A 128 1.37 8.98 1.70
C ALA A 128 0.71 9.73 2.87
N ALA A 129 -0.41 9.21 3.39
CA ALA A 129 -1.09 9.75 4.57
C ALA A 129 -0.18 9.69 5.80
N PHE A 130 0.49 8.56 6.01
CA PHE A 130 1.48 8.41 7.08
C PHE A 130 2.65 9.39 6.91
N ALA A 131 3.19 9.53 5.69
CA ALA A 131 4.25 10.51 5.42
C ALA A 131 3.78 11.96 5.64
N LEU A 132 2.52 12.29 5.34
CA LEU A 132 1.96 13.63 5.56
C LEU A 132 1.90 14.03 7.03
N THR A 133 1.67 13.07 7.94
CA THR A 133 1.50 13.30 9.38
C THR A 133 2.82 13.17 10.15
N ARG A 134 3.80 12.46 9.59
CA ARG A 134 5.11 12.23 10.22
C ARG A 134 6.21 13.16 9.73
N THR A 135 6.03 13.82 8.58
CA THR A 135 7.08 14.63 7.98
C THR A 135 6.58 16.03 7.61
N ARG A 136 7.53 16.97 7.49
CA ARG A 136 7.29 18.31 6.95
C ARG A 136 7.54 18.41 5.44
N LYS A 137 7.77 17.29 4.74
CA LYS A 137 8.03 17.25 3.29
C LYS A 137 6.92 17.95 2.51
N LYS A 138 7.25 18.47 1.33
CA LYS A 138 6.23 19.11 0.48
C LYS A 138 5.23 18.06 -0.01
N ILE A 139 3.98 18.46 -0.23
CA ILE A 139 2.92 17.54 -0.70
C ILE A 139 3.33 16.89 -2.04
N LEU A 140 3.97 17.64 -2.93
CA LEU A 140 4.50 17.13 -4.19
C LEU A 140 5.55 16.02 -4.00
N GLU A 141 6.50 16.23 -3.09
CA GLU A 141 7.54 15.24 -2.79
C GLU A 141 6.91 13.94 -2.28
N ILE A 142 5.99 14.05 -1.32
CA ILE A 142 5.25 12.90 -0.79
C ILE A 142 4.46 12.19 -1.89
N ALA A 143 3.83 12.93 -2.80
CA ALA A 143 3.08 12.35 -3.91
C ALA A 143 4.01 11.51 -4.82
N VAL A 144 5.15 12.08 -5.23
CA VAL A 144 6.09 11.39 -6.14
C VAL A 144 6.75 10.20 -5.46
N GLU A 145 7.18 10.32 -4.20
CA GLU A 145 7.76 9.23 -3.41
C GLU A 145 6.79 8.07 -3.16
N ASN A 146 5.48 8.30 -3.31
CA ASN A 146 4.44 7.28 -3.17
C ASN A 146 3.82 6.88 -4.52
N GLY A 147 4.54 7.08 -5.64
CA GLY A 147 4.17 6.56 -6.96
C GLY A 147 3.03 7.31 -7.64
N PHE A 148 2.68 8.52 -7.20
CA PHE A 148 1.77 9.38 -7.94
C PHE A 148 2.53 10.23 -8.97
N SER A 149 1.96 10.37 -10.16
CA SER A 149 2.58 11.15 -11.25
C SER A 149 2.69 12.64 -10.96
N CYS A 150 1.80 13.18 -10.12
CA CYS A 150 1.80 14.59 -9.72
C CYS A 150 0.95 14.80 -8.45
N GLN A 151 1.11 15.96 -7.82
CA GLN A 151 0.34 16.37 -6.63
C GLN A 151 -1.18 16.38 -6.88
N THR A 152 -1.64 16.76 -8.07
CA THR A 152 -3.07 16.79 -8.41
C THR A 152 -3.67 15.39 -8.44
N ALA A 153 -2.97 14.42 -9.04
CA ALA A 153 -3.40 13.02 -9.08
C ALA A 153 -3.48 12.43 -7.66
N PHE A 154 -2.49 12.74 -6.82
CA PHE A 154 -2.50 12.37 -5.41
C PHE A 154 -3.69 13.00 -4.67
N THR A 155 -3.83 14.31 -4.71
CA THR A 155 -4.89 15.06 -4.00
C THR A 155 -6.27 14.55 -4.38
N ARG A 156 -6.53 14.32 -5.67
CA ARG A 156 -7.80 13.78 -6.16
C ARG A 156 -8.05 12.37 -5.62
N THR A 157 -7.03 11.50 -5.63
CA THR A 157 -7.16 10.13 -5.14
C THR A 157 -7.38 10.09 -3.64
N LEU A 158 -6.58 10.84 -2.89
CA LEU A 158 -6.71 10.99 -1.44
C LEU A 158 -8.12 11.47 -1.09
N ARG A 159 -8.54 12.62 -1.64
CA ARG A 159 -9.85 13.20 -1.33
C ARG A 159 -11.01 12.28 -1.70
N LYS A 160 -10.89 11.51 -2.79
CA LYS A 160 -11.90 10.51 -3.17
C LYS A 160 -12.01 9.37 -2.14
N MET A 161 -10.89 8.93 -1.56
CA MET A 161 -10.85 7.82 -0.61
C MET A 161 -11.14 8.27 0.83
N THR A 162 -10.77 9.50 1.19
CA THR A 162 -10.72 9.95 2.59
C THR A 162 -11.62 11.13 2.89
N ARG A 163 -12.19 11.77 1.86
CA ARG A 163 -12.90 13.07 1.94
C ARG A 163 -12.03 14.24 2.42
N LEU A 164 -10.73 14.04 2.63
CA LEU A 164 -9.79 15.06 3.11
C LEU A 164 -8.76 15.42 2.03
N THR A 165 -8.35 16.70 1.99
CA THR A 165 -7.19 17.14 1.22
C THR A 165 -5.88 16.80 1.96
N PRO A 166 -4.72 16.76 1.27
CA PRO A 166 -3.43 16.50 1.93
C PRO A 166 -3.12 17.47 3.08
N GLY A 167 -3.48 18.75 2.91
CA GLY A 167 -3.27 19.76 3.95
C GLY A 167 -4.19 19.58 5.16
N GLN A 168 -5.45 19.20 4.95
CA GLN A 168 -6.38 18.85 6.04
C GLN A 168 -5.89 17.61 6.79
N MET A 169 -5.49 16.55 6.08
CA MET A 169 -4.97 15.33 6.67
C MET A 169 -3.74 15.59 7.54
N ARG A 170 -2.79 16.42 7.06
CA ARG A 170 -1.64 16.84 7.86
C ARG A 170 -2.10 17.55 9.14
N ARG A 171 -2.97 18.55 9.04
CA ARG A 171 -3.40 19.32 10.23
C ARG A 171 -4.15 18.48 11.25
N GLN A 172 -4.99 17.55 10.79
CA GLN A 172 -5.86 16.77 11.65
C GLN A 172 -5.14 15.63 12.38
N PHE A 173 -4.15 15.00 11.74
CA PHE A 173 -3.56 13.76 12.27
C PHE A 173 -2.09 13.90 12.71
N THR A 174 -1.46 15.07 12.58
CA THR A 174 -0.11 15.29 13.13
C THR A 174 -0.16 15.22 14.65
N GLY A 175 0.52 14.24 15.25
CA GLY A 175 0.49 14.00 16.70
C GLY A 175 -0.72 13.21 17.21
N HIS A 176 -1.61 12.76 16.32
CA HIS A 176 -2.83 12.01 16.67
C HIS A 176 -2.83 10.61 16.07
N ASP A 177 -1.98 9.74 16.62
CA ASP A 177 -1.70 8.39 16.10
C ASP A 177 -2.94 7.49 16.09
N GLN A 178 -3.74 7.53 17.17
CA GLN A 178 -4.98 6.75 17.26
C GLN A 178 -5.98 7.13 16.18
N GLY A 179 -6.11 8.41 15.87
CA GLY A 179 -6.98 8.88 14.79
C GLY A 179 -6.52 8.37 13.42
N LEU A 180 -5.21 8.35 13.17
CA LEU A 180 -4.65 7.83 11.94
C LEU A 180 -4.86 6.31 11.80
N ILE A 181 -4.68 5.56 12.90
CA ILE A 181 -4.91 4.10 12.96
C ILE A 181 -6.37 3.79 12.65
N HIS A 182 -7.32 4.45 13.32
CA HIS A 182 -8.75 4.26 13.07
C HIS A 182 -9.09 4.58 11.61
N PHE A 183 -8.55 5.68 11.08
CA PHE A 183 -8.74 6.07 9.70
C PHE A 183 -8.24 5.00 8.70
N ILE A 184 -7.05 4.44 8.93
CA ILE A 184 -6.50 3.37 8.10
C ILE A 184 -7.39 2.12 8.19
N GLY A 185 -7.92 1.79 9.38
CA GLY A 185 -8.90 0.72 9.55
C GLY A 185 -10.17 0.92 8.72
N ALA A 186 -10.70 2.14 8.67
CA ALA A 186 -11.90 2.46 7.88
C ALA A 186 -11.68 2.35 6.36
N LEU A 187 -10.46 2.59 5.89
CA LEU A 187 -10.11 2.41 4.46
C LEU A 187 -10.11 0.93 4.02
N LEU A 188 -9.85 0.01 4.95
CA LEU A 188 -9.79 -1.43 4.66
C LEU A 188 -11.15 -2.13 4.83
N HIS A 189 -12.14 -1.45 5.41
CA HIS A 189 -13.50 -1.97 5.65
C HIS A 189 -14.56 -1.00 5.10
N PRO A 190 -14.73 -0.91 3.77
CA PRO A 190 -15.70 0.01 3.18
C PRO A 190 -17.15 -0.30 3.60
N ALA A 191 -17.46 -1.52 4.05
CA ALA A 191 -18.79 -1.94 4.48
C ALA A 191 -19.24 -1.35 5.84
N ASN A 192 -18.32 -1.01 6.76
CA ASN A 192 -18.67 -0.40 8.06
C ASN A 192 -18.95 1.11 7.96
N ASN A 193 -18.57 1.76 6.86
CA ASN A 193 -18.58 3.21 6.74
C ASN A 193 -19.96 3.82 6.39
N ARG A 194 -21.04 3.02 6.38
CA ARG A 194 -22.41 3.53 6.18
C ARG A 194 -23.13 3.88 7.48
N GLU A 195 -22.68 3.40 8.64
CA GLU A 195 -23.38 3.63 9.92
C GLU A 195 -22.66 4.60 10.88
N GLU A 196 -21.32 4.68 10.85
CA GLU A 196 -20.57 5.51 11.84
C GLU A 196 -20.32 6.96 11.41
N SER A 197 -20.71 7.36 10.19
CA SER A 197 -20.56 8.76 9.73
C SER A 197 -21.47 9.75 10.47
N ALA A 198 -22.34 9.28 11.36
CA ALA A 198 -23.27 10.10 12.14
C ALA A 198 -22.74 10.52 13.52
N SER A 199 -21.56 10.05 13.96
CA SER A 199 -21.09 10.25 15.35
C SER A 199 -19.91 11.23 15.51
N PHE A 200 -19.47 11.87 14.43
CA PHE A 200 -18.34 12.82 14.45
C PHE A 200 -18.63 14.17 13.77
N LEU A 201 -19.91 14.56 13.67
CA LEU A 201 -20.34 15.94 13.46
C LEU A 201 -21.01 16.45 14.75
#